data_AF-A0A957P3Q7-F1
#
_entry.id   AF-A0A957P3Q7-F1
#
_cell.length_a   1.000
_cell.length_b   1.000
_cell.length_c   1.000
_cell.angle_alpha   90.00
_cell.angle_beta   90.00
_cell.angle_gamma   90.00
#
_symmetry.space_group_name_H-M   'P 1'
#
loop_
_entity.id
_entity.type
_entity.pdbx_description
1 polymer ?
#
loop_
_entity_poly.entity_id
_entity_poly.type
_entity_poly.pdbx_seq_one_letter_code
_entity_poly.pdbx_strand_id
1 'polypeptide(L)'
;MHPIQFGFCVPIFASPGGRLFRTANYAALDASVTMRMAQEADALGYDALWVADHLMLGQDNAILEGWTTLAALAGATRRARLGLIHQAHFFRQPALTAKMAATLDQ
;
A
#
# COMPACT_ATOMS: atom_id res chain seq x y z
N MET A 1 -28.72 8.67 1.53
CA MET A 1 -27.47 9.12 0.89
C MET A 1 -26.38 8.17 1.33
N HIS A 2 -25.49 7.73 0.43
CA HIS A 2 -24.31 6.95 0.83
C HIS A 2 -23.27 7.91 1.42
N PRO A 3 -22.66 7.60 2.57
CA PRO A 3 -21.62 8.44 3.16
C PRO A 3 -20.41 8.51 2.22
N ILE A 4 -19.75 9.69 2.18
CA ILE A 4 -18.49 9.86 1.46
C ILE A 4 -17.41 9.05 2.20
N GLN A 5 -16.61 8.31 1.44
CA GLN A 5 -15.51 7.50 1.97
C GLN A 5 -14.16 8.10 1.56
N PHE A 6 -13.18 8.00 2.46
CA PHE A 6 -11.83 8.49 2.26
C PHE A 6 -10.81 7.35 2.32
N GLY A 7 -10.03 7.19 1.26
CA GLY A 7 -8.91 6.27 1.21
C GLY A 7 -7.57 6.99 1.35
N PHE A 8 -6.60 6.33 1.99
CA PHE A 8 -5.22 6.80 2.10
C PHE A 8 -4.29 5.91 1.28
N CYS A 9 -3.49 6.52 0.39
CA CYS A 9 -2.46 5.80 -0.35
C CYS A 9 -1.20 5.75 0.51
N VAL A 10 -0.89 4.59 1.09
CA VAL A 10 0.25 4.42 1.97
C VAL A 10 1.54 4.53 1.13
N PRO A 11 2.50 5.39 1.52
CA PRO A 11 3.73 5.54 0.75
C PRO A 11 4.64 4.33 0.98
N ILE A 12 4.91 3.59 -0.10
CA ILE A 12 5.76 2.39 -0.10
C ILE A 12 7.02 2.52 -0.97
N PHE A 13 7.25 3.70 -1.54
CA PHE A 13 8.45 4.08 -2.29
C PHE A 13 8.71 5.57 -2.13
N ALA A 14 9.96 5.98 -2.40
CA ALA A 14 10.38 7.38 -2.38
C ALA A 14 10.49 7.92 -3.81
N SER A 15 10.16 9.20 -4.01
CA SER A 15 10.37 9.89 -5.29
C SER A 15 10.76 11.35 -5.04
N PRO A 16 12.05 11.63 -4.75
CA PRO A 16 12.49 12.98 -4.49
C PRO A 16 12.37 13.86 -5.75
N GLY A 17 12.08 15.14 -5.54
CA GLY A 17 12.00 16.13 -6.62
C GLY A 17 10.67 16.15 -7.38
N GLY A 18 9.62 15.53 -6.83
CA GLY A 18 8.24 15.70 -7.31
C GLY A 18 7.95 15.12 -8.70
N ARG A 19 8.81 14.22 -9.23
CA ARG A 19 8.58 13.54 -10.52
C ARG A 19 7.25 12.79 -10.55
N LEU A 20 6.79 12.32 -9.40
CA LEU A 20 5.51 11.65 -9.23
C LEU A 20 4.63 12.48 -8.28
N PHE A 21 3.72 13.26 -8.86
CA PHE A 21 2.87 14.23 -8.15
C PHE A 21 1.90 13.62 -7.13
N ARG A 22 1.70 12.29 -7.15
CA ARG A 22 0.83 11.55 -6.21
C ARG A 22 1.61 10.76 -5.17
N THR A 23 2.93 10.95 -5.09
CA THR A 23 3.80 10.22 -4.17
C THR A 23 4.41 11.19 -3.17
N ALA A 24 4.62 10.71 -1.96
CA ALA A 24 5.31 11.49 -0.96
C ALA A 24 6.76 11.78 -1.38
N ASN A 25 7.13 13.05 -1.30
CA ASN A 25 8.42 13.59 -1.74
C ASN A 25 9.51 13.31 -0.68
N TYR A 26 9.73 12.04 -0.34
CA TYR A 26 10.80 11.59 0.54
C TYR A 26 12.06 11.25 -0.27
N ALA A 27 13.22 11.40 0.36
CA ALA A 27 14.52 11.13 -0.26
C ALA A 27 14.86 9.62 -0.32
N ALA A 28 14.36 8.83 0.63
CA ALA A 28 14.66 7.40 0.75
C ALA A 28 13.45 6.62 1.24
N LEU A 29 13.41 5.33 0.91
CA LEU A 29 12.42 4.38 1.39
C LEU A 29 12.78 3.92 2.81
N ASP A 30 11.81 4.03 3.73
CA ASP A 30 11.89 3.49 5.08
C ASP A 30 10.56 2.80 5.43
N ALA A 31 10.60 1.47 5.56
CA ALA A 31 9.42 0.67 5.87
C ALA A 31 8.79 1.06 7.23
N SER A 32 9.56 1.57 8.19
CA SER A 32 9.02 2.02 9.46
C SER A 32 8.13 3.26 9.30
N VAL A 33 8.47 4.15 8.36
CA VAL A 33 7.62 5.31 8.01
C VAL A 33 6.33 4.83 7.36
N THR A 34 6.41 3.88 6.42
CA THR A 34 5.24 3.24 5.80
C THR A 34 4.28 2.68 6.85
N MET A 35 4.79 1.88 7.78
CA MET A 35 3.96 1.26 8.83
C MET A 35 3.33 2.32 9.75
N ARG A 36 4.09 3.31 10.21
CA ARG A 36 3.57 4.38 11.06
C ARG A 36 2.46 5.18 10.37
N MET A 37 2.63 5.51 9.10
CA MET A 37 1.62 6.27 8.35
C MET A 37 0.34 5.46 8.11
N ALA A 38 0.46 4.17 7.85
CA ALA A 38 -0.70 3.29 7.74
C ALA A 38 -1.48 3.19 9.06
N GLN A 39 -0.76 3.01 10.19
CA GLN A 39 -1.35 2.97 11.52
C GLN A 39 -2.04 4.29 11.89
N GLU A 40 -1.40 5.42 11.56
CA GLU A 40 -1.98 6.75 11.80
C GLU A 40 -3.24 6.97 10.95
N ALA A 41 -3.21 6.62 9.66
CA ALA A 41 -4.39 6.73 8.80
C ALA A 41 -5.54 5.82 9.29
N ASP A 42 -5.23 4.60 9.71
CA ASP A 42 -6.21 3.72 10.36
C ASP A 42 -6.77 4.35 11.63
N ALA A 43 -5.93 4.96 12.49
CA ALA A 43 -6.29 5.64 13.74
C ALA A 43 -7.11 6.94 13.53
N LEU A 44 -6.92 7.63 12.40
CA LEU A 44 -7.70 8.80 11.99
C LEU A 44 -9.06 8.45 11.39
N GLY A 45 -9.31 7.17 11.09
CA GLY A 45 -10.61 6.69 10.61
C GLY A 45 -10.79 6.74 9.10
N TYR A 46 -9.69 6.63 8.34
CA TYR A 46 -9.80 6.40 6.89
C TYR A 46 -10.49 5.05 6.63
N ASP A 47 -11.36 5.02 5.61
CA ASP A 47 -12.13 3.82 5.27
C ASP A 47 -11.26 2.71 4.65
N ALA A 48 -10.18 3.11 3.96
CA ALA A 48 -9.31 2.18 3.25
C ALA A 48 -7.86 2.66 3.18
N LEU A 49 -6.93 1.70 3.25
CA LEU A 49 -5.51 1.88 2.98
C LEU A 49 -5.16 1.19 1.68
N TRP A 50 -4.51 1.93 0.80
CA TRP A 50 -4.14 1.46 -0.52
C TRP A 50 -2.63 1.47 -0.71
N VAL A 51 -2.07 0.37 -1.21
CA VAL A 51 -0.65 0.28 -1.57
C VAL A 51 -0.49 0.05 -3.07
N ALA A 52 0.61 0.51 -3.66
CA ALA A 52 0.94 0.16 -5.05
C ALA A 52 1.47 -1.28 -5.13
N ASP A 53 1.51 -1.84 -6.34
CA ASP A 53 2.04 -3.19 -6.57
C ASP A 53 3.12 -3.23 -7.67
N HIS A 54 3.79 -2.11 -7.93
CA HIS A 54 4.93 -2.12 -8.85
C HIS A 54 6.07 -2.98 -8.27
N LEU A 55 6.71 -3.78 -9.12
CA LEU A 55 7.89 -4.57 -8.72
C LEU A 55 9.18 -3.75 -8.73
N MET A 56 9.21 -2.67 -9.51
CA MET A 56 10.33 -1.73 -9.61
C MET A 56 9.75 -0.33 -9.83
N LEU A 57 9.98 0.58 -8.88
CA LEU A 57 9.59 1.99 -8.95
C LEU A 57 10.36 2.79 -7.89
N GLY A 58 10.38 4.12 -8.02
CA GLY A 58 10.93 5.02 -7.02
C GLY A 58 12.41 5.30 -7.21
N GLN A 59 12.99 6.01 -6.24
CA GLN A 59 14.43 6.27 -6.20
C GLN A 59 15.18 4.93 -6.18
N ASP A 60 16.15 4.78 -7.07
CA ASP A 60 16.97 3.57 -7.22
C ASP A 60 16.15 2.27 -7.45
N ASN A 61 14.94 2.40 -8.02
CA ASN A 61 13.96 1.31 -8.18
C ASN A 61 13.52 0.65 -6.87
N ALA A 62 13.66 1.35 -5.73
CA ALA A 62 13.28 0.85 -4.41
C ALA A 62 11.79 1.10 -4.12
N ILE A 63 11.04 0.01 -4.04
CA ILE A 63 9.63 -0.05 -3.62
C ILE A 63 9.40 -1.32 -2.78
N LEU A 64 8.55 -1.24 -1.75
CA LEU A 64 8.11 -2.45 -1.04
C LEU A 64 7.17 -3.28 -1.90
N GLU A 65 7.24 -4.61 -1.81
CA GLU A 65 6.34 -5.48 -2.57
C GLU A 65 4.90 -5.40 -2.01
N GLY A 66 3.92 -5.23 -2.90
CA GLY A 66 2.56 -4.84 -2.52
C GLY A 66 1.82 -5.85 -1.63
N TRP A 67 1.86 -7.14 -1.95
CA TRP A 67 1.13 -8.16 -1.18
C TRP A 67 1.72 -8.42 0.20
N THR A 68 3.05 -8.49 0.30
CA THR A 68 3.75 -8.64 1.57
C THR A 68 3.57 -7.39 2.43
N THR A 69 3.53 -6.20 1.83
CA THR A 69 3.16 -4.98 2.54
C THR A 69 1.73 -5.06 3.08
N LEU A 70 0.74 -5.45 2.26
CA LEU A 70 -0.64 -5.62 2.73
C LEU A 70 -0.75 -6.64 3.88
N ALA A 71 -0.02 -7.75 3.80
CA ALA A 71 0.01 -8.74 4.88
C ALA A 71 0.58 -8.16 6.19
N ALA A 72 1.63 -7.33 6.11
CA ALA A 72 2.15 -6.62 7.28
C ALA A 72 1.15 -5.60 7.84
N LEU A 73 0.46 -4.86 6.95
CA LEU A 73 -0.59 -3.91 7.36
C LEU A 73 -1.77 -4.60 8.03
N ALA A 74 -2.19 -5.77 7.54
CA ALA A 74 -3.30 -6.54 8.13
C ALA A 74 -3.08 -6.84 9.62
N GLY A 75 -1.85 -7.17 10.03
CA GLY A 75 -1.51 -7.37 11.44
C GLY A 75 -1.39 -6.07 12.25
N ALA A 76 -1.07 -4.96 11.58
CA ALA A 76 -0.75 -3.67 12.21
C ALA A 76 -1.92 -2.69 12.33
N THR A 77 -3.01 -2.89 11.57
CA THR A 77 -4.21 -2.04 11.55
C THR A 77 -5.44 -2.79 12.04
N ARG A 78 -6.57 -2.09 12.26
CA ARG A 78 -7.78 -2.67 12.85
C ARG A 78 -9.09 -2.29 12.17
N ARG A 79 -9.17 -1.16 11.45
CA ARG A 79 -10.45 -0.64 10.94
C ARG A 79 -10.51 -0.50 9.43
N ALA A 80 -9.49 0.11 8.85
CA ALA A 80 -9.44 0.41 7.43
C ALA A 80 -9.37 -0.88 6.61
N ARG A 81 -10.10 -0.91 5.49
CA ARG A 81 -9.98 -1.98 4.50
C ARG A 81 -8.64 -1.87 3.79
N LEU A 82 -8.07 -3.01 3.43
CA LEU A 82 -6.77 -3.06 2.77
C LEU A 82 -6.92 -3.40 1.28
N GLY A 83 -6.12 -2.78 0.42
CA GLY A 83 -6.17 -3.06 -1.01
C GLY A 83 -4.96 -2.59 -1.80
N LEU A 84 -4.80 -3.16 -2.99
CA LEU A 84 -3.86 -2.68 -3.99
C LEU A 84 -4.53 -1.59 -4.84
N ILE A 85 -3.85 -0.47 -5.10
CA ILE A 85 -4.32 0.59 -6.02
C ILE A 85 -4.41 0.05 -7.45
N HIS A 86 -3.44 -0.79 -7.80
CA HIS A 86 -3.38 -1.56 -9.04
C HIS A 86 -2.55 -2.82 -8.71
N GLN A 87 -2.75 -3.88 -9.48
CA GLN A 87 -1.97 -5.10 -9.34
C GLN A 87 -1.06 -5.28 -10.54
N ALA A 88 0.19 -5.66 -10.31
CA ALA A 88 1.14 -6.06 -11.35
C ALA A 88 0.80 -7.47 -11.89
N HIS A 89 -0.43 -7.63 -12.38
CA HIS A 89 -1.05 -8.91 -12.72
C HIS A 89 -0.30 -9.71 -13.78
N PHE A 90 0.40 -9.05 -14.72
CA PHE A 90 1.24 -9.73 -15.71
C PHE A 90 2.44 -10.48 -15.10
N PHE A 91 2.78 -10.23 -13.84
CA PHE A 91 3.89 -10.85 -13.14
C PHE A 91 3.45 -11.87 -12.08
N ARG A 92 2.15 -12.18 -12.00
CA ARG A 92 1.61 -13.06 -10.94
C ARG A 92 0.82 -14.22 -11.51
N GLN A 93 1.00 -15.40 -10.91
CA GLN A 93 0.20 -16.56 -11.27
C GLN A 93 -1.22 -16.43 -10.70
N PRO A 94 -2.30 -16.53 -11.50
CA PRO A 94 -3.66 -16.25 -11.02
C PRO A 94 -4.12 -17.14 -9.87
N ALA A 95 -3.83 -18.45 -9.93
CA ALA A 95 -4.23 -19.40 -8.88
C ALA A 95 -3.54 -19.09 -7.53
N LEU A 96 -2.25 -18.75 -7.57
CA LEU A 96 -1.50 -18.37 -6.38
C LEU A 96 -1.99 -17.03 -5.83
N THR A 97 -2.21 -16.05 -6.72
CA THR A 97 -2.77 -14.73 -6.35
C THR A 97 -4.13 -14.87 -5.67
N ALA A 98 -5.02 -15.70 -6.21
CA ALA A 98 -6.33 -15.95 -5.61
C ALA A 98 -6.19 -16.54 -4.20
N LYS A 99 -5.25 -17.47 -3.99
CA LYS A 99 -4.97 -18.03 -2.66
C LYS A 99 -4.36 -17.00 -1.71
N MET A 100 -3.46 -16.14 -2.18
CA MET A 100 -2.91 -15.03 -1.39
C MET A 100 -4.01 -14.06 -0.96
N ALA A 101 -4.90 -13.67 -1.87
CA ALA A 101 -6.06 -12.82 -1.59
C ALA A 101 -6.97 -13.43 -0.54
N ALA A 102 -7.37 -14.70 -0.74
CA ALA A 102 -8.22 -15.41 0.21
C ALA A 102 -7.56 -15.59 1.59
N THR A 103 -6.22 -15.63 1.65
CA THR A 103 -5.49 -15.73 2.93
C THR A 103 -5.39 -14.38 3.62
N LEU A 104 -5.20 -13.29 2.86
CA LEU A 104 -5.17 -11.93 3.39
C LEU A 104 -6.53 -11.49 3.97
N ASP A 105 -7.64 -12.03 3.44
CA ASP A 105 -9.01 -11.71 3.86
C ASP A 105 -9.44 -12.43 5.18
N GLN A 106 -8.63 -13.34 5.72
CA GLN A 106 -8.89 -14.00 7.01
C GLN A 106 -8.51 -13.12 8.20
#